data_AF-A0A428ZGA4-F1
#
_entry.id   AF-A0A428ZGA4-F1
#
_cell.length_a   1.000
_cell.length_b   1.000
_cell.length_c   1.000
_cell.angle_alpha   90.00
_cell.angle_beta   90.00
_cell.angle_gamma   90.00
#
_symmetry.space_group_name_H-M   'P 1'
#
loop_
_entity.id
_entity.type
_entity.pdbx_description
1 polymer ?
#
loop_
_entity_poly.entity_id
_entity_poly.type
_entity_poly.pdbx_seq_one_letter_code
_entity_poly.pdbx_strand_id
1 'polypeptide(L)'
;MKYRQRPRGLSRVDRSGDPDEQLPPSGQARVLGVDPSRITQYGKNPPPEWPDPVRVEKLPTRTREYRTRAQLWAWVDNPISGFGTTGGRPSGPDPKIRAAKEKAPDMRVRLAAEALASEPGRNAGEVAEARAARHGQSVDTWKRLVTRARKLDQP
;
A
#
# COMPACT_ATOMS: atom_id res chain seq x y z
N MET A 1 -18.44 11.82 -10.19
CA MET A 1 -17.24 11.30 -9.49
C MET A 1 -16.01 11.55 -10.36
N LYS A 2 -15.10 12.45 -9.97
CA LYS A 2 -13.86 12.69 -10.72
C LYS A 2 -12.86 11.59 -10.39
N TYR A 3 -12.73 10.59 -11.27
CA TYR A 3 -11.59 9.67 -11.22
C TYR A 3 -10.33 10.51 -11.48
N ARG A 4 -9.60 10.87 -10.41
CA ARG A 4 -8.24 11.39 -10.54
C ARG A 4 -7.43 10.32 -11.25
N GLN A 5 -7.18 10.51 -12.55
CA GLN A 5 -6.34 9.63 -13.34
C GLN A 5 -4.96 9.60 -12.66
N ARG A 6 -4.70 8.52 -11.93
CA ARG A 6 -3.36 8.27 -11.38
C ARG A 6 -2.44 8.00 -12.56
N PRO A 7 -1.20 8.50 -12.55
CA PRO A 7 -0.25 8.17 -13.60
C PRO A 7 -0.13 6.64 -13.70
N ARG A 8 -0.32 6.11 -14.91
CA ARG A 8 -0.28 4.68 -15.21
C ARG A 8 1.06 4.33 -15.83
N GLY A 9 1.80 3.41 -15.21
CA GLY A 9 3.06 2.90 -15.74
C GLY A 9 2.83 1.82 -16.79
N LEU A 10 2.55 2.21 -18.04
CA LEU A 10 2.25 1.27 -19.14
C LEU A 10 3.44 0.97 -20.05
N SER A 11 4.60 1.55 -19.75
CA SER A 11 5.81 1.41 -20.55
C SER A 11 6.34 -0.03 -20.67
N ARG A 12 5.90 -0.95 -19.80
CA ARG A 12 6.27 -2.37 -19.83
C ARG A 12 5.37 -3.21 -20.74
N VAL A 13 4.28 -2.65 -21.26
CA VAL A 13 3.37 -3.36 -22.14
C VAL A 13 3.97 -3.38 -23.54
N ASP A 14 4.23 -4.57 -24.06
CA ASP A 14 4.68 -4.76 -25.42
C ASP A 14 3.51 -4.50 -26.37
N ARG A 15 3.68 -3.49 -27.24
CA ARG A 15 2.70 -3.05 -28.25
C ARG A 15 3.03 -3.53 -29.66
N SER A 16 4.02 -4.41 -29.79
CA SER A 16 4.44 -4.96 -31.06
C SER A 16 3.76 -6.31 -31.36
N GLY A 17 3.83 -6.72 -32.63
CA GLY A 17 3.33 -8.00 -33.10
C GLY A 17 1.89 -7.96 -33.62
N ASP A 18 1.42 -9.13 -34.04
CA ASP A 18 0.09 -9.30 -34.62
C ASP A 18 -1.00 -9.12 -33.54
N PRO A 19 -1.98 -8.21 -33.74
CA PRO A 19 -3.12 -8.02 -32.85
C PRO A 19 -3.97 -9.27 -32.63
N ASP A 20 -4.07 -10.13 -33.65
CA ASP A 20 -4.94 -11.31 -33.65
C ASP A 20 -4.22 -12.58 -33.17
N GLU A 21 -2.92 -12.50 -32.87
CA GLU A 21 -2.15 -13.63 -32.35
C GLU A 21 -2.77 -14.16 -31.06
N GLN A 22 -3.16 -15.44 -31.05
CA GLN A 22 -3.72 -16.11 -29.88
C GLN A 22 -2.61 -16.53 -28.92
N LEU A 23 -2.52 -15.85 -27.78
CA LEU A 23 -1.43 -16.05 -26.84
C LEU A 23 -1.80 -17.00 -25.70
N PRO A 24 -0.95 -17.99 -25.38
CA PRO A 24 -1.07 -18.76 -24.14
C PRO A 24 -0.74 -17.87 -22.92
N PRO A 25 -0.99 -18.34 -21.68
CA PRO A 25 -0.74 -17.53 -20.48
C PRO A 25 0.68 -16.92 -20.37
N SER A 26 1.71 -17.62 -20.83
CA SER A 26 3.08 -17.09 -20.87
C SER A 26 3.26 -15.96 -21.89
N GLY A 27 2.60 -16.06 -23.04
CA GLY A 27 2.59 -15.00 -24.06
C GLY A 27 1.82 -13.77 -23.57
N GLN A 28 0.68 -13.97 -22.91
CA GLN A 28 -0.08 -12.89 -22.28
C GLN A 28 0.75 -12.13 -21.24
N ALA A 29 1.52 -12.86 -20.42
CA ALA A 29 2.41 -12.28 -19.41
C ALA A 29 3.51 -11.42 -20.03
N ARG A 30 4.11 -11.89 -21.13
CA ARG A 30 5.12 -11.14 -21.90
C ARG A 30 4.53 -9.84 -22.47
N VAL A 31 3.34 -9.90 -23.07
CA VAL A 31 2.67 -8.72 -23.62
C VAL A 31 2.37 -7.69 -22.54
N LEU A 32 1.91 -8.13 -21.37
CA LEU A 32 1.59 -7.24 -20.26
C LEU A 32 2.82 -6.80 -19.44
N GLY A 33 4.00 -7.38 -19.67
CA GLY A 33 5.20 -7.11 -18.88
C GLY A 33 5.07 -7.52 -17.40
N VAL A 34 4.37 -8.63 -17.13
CA VAL A 34 4.12 -9.14 -15.78
C VAL A 34 4.60 -10.58 -15.61
N ASP A 35 4.64 -11.05 -14.37
CA ASP A 35 4.95 -12.44 -14.07
C ASP A 35 3.85 -13.42 -14.55
N PRO A 36 4.18 -14.58 -15.16
CA PRO A 36 3.19 -15.56 -15.62
C PRO A 36 2.23 -16.08 -14.54
N SER A 37 2.65 -16.12 -13.28
CA SER A 37 1.77 -16.49 -12.16
C SER A 37 0.61 -15.50 -12.00
N ARG A 38 0.81 -14.23 -12.34
CA ARG A 38 -0.22 -13.19 -12.28
C ARG A 38 -1.33 -13.44 -13.29
N ILE A 39 -0.99 -13.91 -14.50
CA ILE A 39 -1.99 -14.32 -15.51
C ILE A 39 -2.78 -15.54 -15.03
N THR A 40 -2.09 -16.50 -14.42
CA THR A 40 -2.76 -17.67 -13.81
C THR A 40 -3.72 -17.24 -12.70
N GLN A 41 -3.36 -16.23 -11.91
CA GLN A 41 -4.21 -15.67 -10.88
C GLN A 41 -5.44 -14.97 -11.47
N TYR A 42 -5.30 -14.27 -12.61
CA TYR A 42 -6.42 -13.62 -13.29
C TYR A 42 -7.48 -14.60 -13.80
N GLY A 43 -7.10 -15.83 -14.16
CA GLY A 43 -8.09 -16.87 -14.47
C GLY A 43 -8.95 -17.28 -13.26
N LYS A 44 -8.43 -17.14 -12.03
CA LYS A 44 -9.16 -17.48 -10.79
C LYS A 44 -9.92 -16.28 -10.22
N ASN A 45 -9.25 -15.14 -10.18
CA ASN A 45 -9.73 -13.88 -9.64
C ASN A 45 -9.48 -12.80 -10.70
N PRO A 46 -10.39 -12.67 -11.69
CA PRO A 46 -10.19 -11.74 -12.79
C PRO A 46 -10.18 -10.30 -12.27
N PRO A 47 -9.23 -9.47 -12.73
CA PRO A 47 -9.29 -8.05 -12.48
C PRO A 47 -10.50 -7.43 -13.22
N PRO A 48 -10.88 -6.19 -12.89
CA PRO A 48 -11.99 -5.52 -13.56
C PRO A 48 -11.81 -5.54 -15.09
N GLU A 49 -12.89 -5.89 -15.79
CA GLU A 49 -12.95 -5.97 -17.27
C GLU A 49 -11.92 -6.92 -17.90
N TRP A 50 -11.37 -7.88 -17.15
CA TRP A 50 -10.43 -8.86 -17.72
C TRP A 50 -11.09 -9.58 -18.91
N PRO A 51 -10.46 -9.58 -20.09
CA PRO A 51 -11.13 -10.04 -21.31
C PRO A 51 -11.41 -11.54 -21.27
N ASP A 52 -12.52 -11.95 -21.89
CA ASP A 52 -12.83 -13.37 -22.07
C ASP A 52 -11.85 -14.04 -23.05
N PRO A 53 -11.50 -15.30 -22.83
CA PRO A 53 -10.58 -16.01 -23.71
C PRO A 53 -11.22 -16.32 -25.07
N VAL A 54 -10.47 -16.12 -26.16
CA VAL A 54 -10.88 -16.52 -27.51
C VAL A 54 -10.82 -18.03 -27.72
N ARG A 55 -9.99 -18.73 -26.95
CA ARG A 55 -9.90 -20.19 -26.96
C ARG A 55 -9.60 -20.71 -25.58
N VAL A 56 -10.26 -21.81 -25.23
CA VAL A 56 -10.02 -22.53 -23.98
C VAL A 56 -9.61 -23.95 -24.32
N GLU A 57 -8.46 -24.37 -23.80
CA GLU A 57 -7.91 -25.71 -23.99
C GLU A 57 -7.87 -26.42 -22.64
N LYS A 58 -8.61 -27.53 -22.52
CA LYS A 58 -8.62 -28.37 -21.32
C LYS A 58 -7.47 -29.36 -21.40
N LEU A 59 -6.47 -29.20 -20.53
CA LEU A 59 -5.41 -30.19 -20.32
C LEU A 59 -5.76 -31.10 -19.14
N PRO A 60 -5.13 -32.29 -19.03
CA PRO A 60 -5.39 -33.23 -17.94
C PRO A 60 -5.25 -32.63 -16.54
N THR A 61 -4.38 -31.64 -16.36
CA THR A 61 -4.07 -31.05 -15.04
C THR A 61 -4.54 -29.61 -14.87
N ARG A 62 -4.94 -28.93 -15.96
CA ARG A 62 -5.28 -27.49 -15.93
C ARG A 62 -6.02 -27.03 -17.17
N THR A 63 -6.70 -25.90 -17.06
CA THR A 63 -7.26 -25.19 -18.21
C THR A 63 -6.27 -24.13 -18.70
N ARG A 64 -6.04 -24.06 -20.00
CA ARG A 64 -5.31 -22.97 -20.66
C ARG A 64 -6.27 -22.08 -21.39
N GLU A 65 -6.25 -20.80 -21.04
CA GLU A 65 -7.02 -19.75 -21.67
C GLU A 65 -6.13 -18.95 -22.59
N TYR A 66 -6.55 -18.79 -23.84
CA TYR A 66 -5.87 -18.01 -24.85
C TYR A 66 -6.62 -16.69 -25.07
N ARG A 67 -5.87 -15.61 -25.20
CA ARG A 67 -6.36 -14.25 -25.45
C ARG A 67 -5.52 -13.61 -26.54
N THR A 68 -6.09 -12.71 -27.31
CA THR A 68 -5.34 -12.02 -28.37
C THR A 68 -4.56 -10.83 -27.83
N ARG A 69 -3.56 -10.36 -28.58
CA ARG A 69 -2.86 -9.10 -28.25
C ARG A 69 -3.83 -7.93 -28.17
N ALA A 70 -4.74 -7.83 -29.14
CA ALA A 70 -5.75 -6.79 -29.17
C ALA A 70 -6.60 -6.74 -27.89
N GLN A 71 -7.05 -7.90 -27.40
CA GLN A 71 -7.81 -7.98 -26.15
C GLN A 71 -7.01 -7.46 -24.94
N LEU A 72 -5.74 -7.84 -24.85
CA LEU A 72 -4.87 -7.42 -23.75
C LEU A 72 -4.57 -5.92 -23.81
N TRP A 73 -4.30 -5.38 -25.01
CA TRP A 73 -4.07 -3.95 -25.20
C TRP A 73 -5.31 -3.12 -24.90
N ALA A 74 -6.48 -3.53 -25.41
CA ALA A 74 -7.75 -2.86 -25.11
C ALA A 74 -8.05 -2.87 -23.60
N TRP A 75 -7.81 -3.99 -22.93
CA TRP A 75 -7.96 -4.09 -21.48
C TRP A 75 -7.01 -3.16 -20.73
N VAL A 76 -5.73 -3.14 -21.14
CA VAL A 76 -4.79 -2.18 -20.59
C VAL A 76 -5.33 -0.78 -20.82
N ASP A 77 -5.65 -0.38 -22.04
CA ASP A 77 -6.07 1.00 -22.34
C ASP A 77 -7.35 1.41 -21.61
N ASN A 78 -8.20 0.46 -21.23
CA ASN A 78 -9.37 0.72 -20.40
C ASN A 78 -8.97 1.28 -19.01
N PRO A 79 -9.40 2.51 -18.65
CA PRO A 79 -9.14 3.10 -17.33
C PRO A 79 -9.70 2.29 -16.16
N ILE A 80 -10.76 1.50 -16.38
CA ILE A 80 -11.43 0.68 -15.36
C ILE A 80 -10.55 -0.49 -14.92
N SER A 81 -9.66 -0.99 -15.78
CA SER A 81 -8.77 -2.11 -15.47
C SER A 81 -7.87 -1.85 -14.25
N GLY A 82 -7.57 -0.57 -13.98
CA GLY A 82 -6.59 -0.18 -12.96
C GLY A 82 -5.17 -0.67 -13.26
N PHE A 83 -4.91 -1.20 -14.46
CA PHE A 83 -3.62 -1.78 -14.79
C PHE A 83 -2.53 -0.70 -14.86
N GLY A 84 -1.38 -1.01 -14.27
CA GLY A 84 -0.26 -0.06 -14.17
C GLY A 84 -0.55 1.14 -13.26
N THR A 85 -1.70 1.22 -12.59
CA THR A 85 -1.90 2.24 -11.56
C THR A 85 -0.97 1.93 -10.40
N THR A 86 -0.08 2.87 -10.07
CA THR A 86 0.79 2.74 -8.90
C THR A 86 -0.08 2.88 -7.64
N GLY A 87 -0.65 1.75 -7.20
CA GLY A 87 -1.31 1.59 -5.92
C GLY A 87 -0.27 1.40 -4.83
N GLY A 88 0.39 2.48 -4.43
CA GLY A 88 1.14 2.49 -3.17
C GLY A 88 0.16 2.61 -2.00
N ARG A 89 0.25 1.71 -1.02
CA ARG A 89 -0.13 2.06 0.35
C ARG A 89 0.68 3.32 0.68
N PRO A 90 0.08 4.43 1.13
CA PRO A 90 0.88 5.58 1.54
C PRO A 90 1.92 5.10 2.54
N SER A 91 3.20 5.37 2.28
CA SER A 91 4.24 5.12 3.28
C SER A 91 3.98 6.06 4.45
N GLY A 92 3.35 5.52 5.49
CA GLY A 92 3.00 6.27 6.69
C GLY A 92 1.77 5.69 7.39
N PRO A 93 1.57 6.04 8.67
CA PRO A 93 0.32 5.77 9.37
C PRO A 93 -0.86 6.30 8.53
N ASP A 94 -1.98 5.59 8.55
CA ASP A 94 -3.22 5.98 7.88
C ASP A 94 -3.48 7.49 8.05
N PRO A 95 -3.80 8.26 6.98
CA PRO A 95 -4.12 9.68 7.08
C PRO A 95 -5.14 10.00 8.17
N LYS A 96 -6.09 9.09 8.46
CA LYS A 96 -7.04 9.23 9.58
C LYS A 96 -6.35 9.10 10.94
N ILE A 97 -5.38 8.19 11.07
CA ILE A 97 -4.56 8.05 12.29
C ILE A 97 -3.63 9.25 12.47
N ARG A 98 -3.08 9.80 11.39
CA ARG A 98 -2.24 11.01 11.42
C ARG A 98 -3.07 12.25 11.81
N ALA A 99 -4.23 12.44 11.20
CA ALA A 99 -5.16 13.51 11.53
C ALA A 99 -5.70 13.40 12.98
N ALA A 100 -5.96 12.17 13.46
CA ALA A 100 -6.32 11.93 14.86
C ALA A 100 -5.16 12.25 15.82
N LYS A 101 -3.91 11.96 15.43
CA LYS A 101 -2.70 12.31 16.21
C LYS A 101 -2.34 13.80 16.19
N GLU A 102 -2.74 14.54 15.17
CA GLU A 102 -2.51 15.99 15.04
C GLU A 102 -3.59 16.82 15.75
N LYS A 103 -4.83 16.35 15.83
CA LYS A 103 -5.94 17.10 16.45
C LYS A 103 -6.05 17.02 17.97
N ALA A 104 -5.39 16.06 18.62
CA ALA A 104 -5.37 15.99 20.07
C ALA A 104 -3.95 16.26 20.57
N PRO A 105 -3.68 17.37 21.28
CA PRO A 105 -2.49 17.43 22.12
C PRO A 105 -2.62 16.28 23.12
N ASP A 106 -1.84 15.23 22.91
CA ASP A 106 -1.84 14.04 23.76
C ASP A 106 -1.60 14.53 25.20
N MET A 107 -2.62 14.46 26.06
CA MET A 107 -2.57 14.97 27.43
C MET A 107 -1.38 14.37 28.20
N ARG A 108 -0.89 13.21 27.78
CA ARG A 108 0.29 12.54 28.35
C ARG A 108 1.59 13.26 28.01
N VAL A 109 1.69 13.95 26.88
CA VAL A 109 2.84 14.80 26.53
C VAL A 109 2.87 16.04 27.44
N ARG A 110 1.71 16.62 27.77
CA ARG A 110 1.62 17.71 28.77
C ARG A 110 2.00 17.22 30.16
N LEU A 111 1.46 16.08 30.60
CA LEU A 111 1.83 15.46 31.87
C LEU A 111 3.33 15.11 31.95
N ALA A 112 3.94 14.71 30.83
CA ALA A 112 5.37 14.45 30.74
C ALA A 112 6.19 15.76 30.80
N ALA A 113 5.71 16.86 30.22
CA ALA A 113 6.34 18.17 30.33
C ALA A 113 6.24 18.72 31.77
N GLU A 114 5.08 18.64 32.41
CA GLU A 114 4.88 19.01 33.82
C GLU A 114 5.78 18.20 34.75
N ALA A 115 5.98 16.91 34.47
CA ALA A 115 6.89 16.05 35.23
C ALA A 115 8.35 16.50 35.11
N LEU A 116 8.79 16.87 33.90
CA LEU A 116 10.14 17.39 33.67
C LEU A 116 10.35 18.75 34.35
N ALA A 117 9.33 19.63 34.35
CA ALA A 117 9.37 20.93 34.98
C ALA A 117 9.36 20.85 36.52
N SER A 118 8.65 19.88 37.08
CA SER A 118 8.52 19.70 38.54
C SER A 118 9.70 18.96 39.17
N GLU A 119 10.49 18.23 38.37
CA GLU A 119 11.63 17.43 38.84
C GLU A 119 12.92 17.74 38.03
N PRO A 120 13.42 18.99 38.04
CA PRO A 120 14.62 19.37 37.31
C PRO A 120 15.85 18.67 37.93
N GLY A 121 16.31 17.59 37.29
CA GLY A 121 17.46 16.80 37.75
C GLY A 121 17.29 15.29 37.52
N ARG A 122 16.06 14.81 37.36
CA ARG A 122 15.80 13.41 37.01
C ARG A 122 16.03 13.17 35.53
N ASN A 123 16.59 12.00 35.23
CA ASN A 123 16.81 11.60 33.85
C ASN A 123 15.47 11.16 33.20
N ALA A 124 15.42 11.17 31.86
CA ALA A 124 14.19 10.85 31.14
C ALA A 124 13.70 9.41 31.36
N GLY A 125 14.58 8.49 31.77
CA GLY A 125 14.24 7.12 32.14
C GLY A 125 13.50 7.05 33.46
N GLU A 126 14.00 7.72 34.50
CA GLU A 126 13.38 7.80 35.83
C GLU A 126 11.99 8.45 35.77
N VAL A 127 11.86 9.53 35.01
CA VAL A 127 10.56 10.18 34.78
C VAL A 127 9.61 9.23 34.04
N ALA A 128 10.10 8.47 33.06
CA ALA A 128 9.27 7.52 32.32
C ALA A 128 8.82 6.33 33.19
N GLU A 129 9.69 5.81 34.05
CA GLU A 129 9.37 4.74 34.99
C GLU A 129 8.34 5.18 36.02
N ALA A 130 8.52 6.35 36.62
CA ALA A 130 7.56 6.92 37.57
C ALA A 130 6.16 7.13 36.95
N ARG A 131 6.11 7.50 35.66
CA ARG A 131 4.85 7.71 34.94
C ARG A 131 4.22 6.41 34.48
N ALA A 132 5.01 5.43 34.05
CA ALA A 132 4.53 4.08 33.76
C ALA A 132 3.90 3.44 35.00
N ALA A 133 4.53 3.59 36.17
CA ALA A 133 3.99 3.08 37.44
C ALA A 133 2.68 3.76 37.86
N ARG A 134 2.53 5.07 37.63
CA ARG A 134 1.35 5.86 38.06
C ARG A 134 0.17 5.83 37.09
N HIS A 135 0.44 5.74 35.80
CA HIS A 135 -0.59 5.91 34.75
C HIS A 135 -0.73 4.68 33.83
N GLY A 136 0.03 3.61 34.10
CA GLY A 136 0.09 2.40 33.26
C GLY A 136 0.88 2.60 31.96
N GLN A 137 0.83 1.60 31.08
CA GLN A 137 1.62 1.48 29.84
C GLN A 137 3.11 1.19 30.04
N SER A 138 3.79 0.82 28.94
CA SER A 138 5.21 0.48 28.98
C SER A 138 6.10 1.70 29.21
N VAL A 139 7.21 1.47 29.90
CA VAL A 139 8.27 2.47 30.10
C VAL A 139 8.75 3.04 28.76
N ASP A 140 8.85 2.23 27.70
CA ASP A 140 9.21 2.70 26.35
C ASP A 140 8.22 3.69 25.75
N THR A 141 6.93 3.52 26.03
CA THR A 141 5.90 4.48 25.59
C THR A 141 6.10 5.81 26.29
N TRP A 142 6.37 5.78 27.60
CA TRP A 142 6.66 6.98 28.38
C TRP A 142 7.98 7.66 27.99
N LYS A 143 9.05 6.92 27.71
CA LYS A 143 10.31 7.48 27.19
C LYS A 143 10.11 8.26 25.89
N ARG A 144 9.27 7.74 24.97
CA ARG A 144 8.91 8.43 23.72
C ARG A 144 8.10 9.71 23.99
N LEU A 145 7.18 9.68 24.95
CA LEU A 145 6.38 10.85 25.35
C LEU A 145 7.24 11.94 26.00
N VAL A 146 8.14 11.57 26.92
CA VAL A 146 9.11 12.49 27.57
C VAL A 146 10.06 13.11 26.54
N THR A 147 10.56 12.31 25.59
CA THR A 147 11.39 12.82 24.49
C THR A 147 10.63 13.79 23.60
N ARG A 148 9.35 13.51 23.31
CA ARG A 148 8.49 14.40 22.54
C ARG A 148 8.19 15.70 23.30
N ALA A 149 7.99 15.63 24.61
CA ALA A 149 7.79 16.80 25.46
C ALA A 149 9.02 17.73 25.42
N ARG A 150 10.24 17.18 25.56
CA ARG A 150 11.49 17.97 25.45
C ARG A 150 11.63 18.71 24.12
N LYS A 151 11.21 18.09 23.02
CA LYS A 151 11.26 18.71 21.68
C LYS A 151 10.25 19.83 21.47
N LEU A 152 9.19 19.88 22.27
CA LEU A 152 8.17 20.93 22.21
C LEU A 152 8.47 22.11 23.16
N ASP A 153 9.37 21.90 24.12
CA ASP A 153 9.77 22.88 25.16
C ASP A 153 11.12 23.56 24.84
N GLN A 154 11.79 23.16 23.75
CA GLN A 154 12.94 23.88 23.21
C GLN A 154 12.44 24.97 22.22
N PRO A 155 12.82 26.25 22.40
CA PRO A 155 12.43 27.34 21.50
C PRO A 155 13.01 27.20 20.10
#